data_AF-A0AAX6ND58-F1
#
_entry.id   AF-A0AAX6ND58-F1
#
_cell.length_a   1.000
_cell.length_b   1.000
_cell.length_c   1.000
_cell.angle_alpha   90.00
_cell.angle_beta   90.00
_cell.angle_gamma   90.00
#
_symmetry.space_group_name_H-M   'P 1'
#
loop_
_entity.id
_entity.type
_entity.pdbx_description
1 polymer ?
#
loop_
_entity_poly.entity_id
_entity_poly.type
_entity_poly.pdbx_seq_one_letter_code
_entity_poly.pdbx_strand_id
1 'polypeptide(L)'
;MKKTLIIVSAIVLALVAIYFFFFREVRGTDETFLIPEGTTGCFGIYYDQKDSKPLTKTNNKIIYKFPQNGKLMTSSPQNFGWARMDDSGWHDATFYYVNNKGEKIKKISHEKIGYEYTSEYSDSSGDTIQSYTFYISKEKNKFPDSVECENK
;
A
#
# COMPACT_ATOMS: atom_id res chain seq x y z
N MET A 1 20.23 -49.55 2.49
CA MET A 1 19.87 -48.81 1.26
C MET A 1 18.38 -48.47 1.17
N LYS A 2 17.44 -49.42 1.15
CA LYS A 2 15.99 -49.08 1.11
C LYS A 2 15.50 -48.26 2.32
N LYS A 3 15.91 -48.62 3.54
CA LYS A 3 15.51 -47.90 4.77
C LYS A 3 16.05 -46.47 4.83
N THR A 4 17.30 -46.26 4.43
CA THR A 4 17.91 -44.92 4.34
C THR A 4 17.23 -44.07 3.27
N LEU A 5 16.82 -44.65 2.14
CA LEU A 5 16.07 -43.94 1.11
C LEU A 5 14.69 -43.47 1.59
N ILE A 6 13.97 -44.30 2.36
CA ILE A 6 12.66 -43.96 2.94
C ILE A 6 12.79 -42.81 3.95
N ILE A 7 13.81 -42.86 4.81
CA ILE A 7 14.06 -41.80 5.81
C ILE A 7 14.37 -40.47 5.13
N VAL A 8 15.24 -40.47 4.12
CA VAL A 8 15.55 -39.24 3.36
C VAL A 8 14.29 -38.71 2.65
N SER A 9 13.49 -39.59 2.04
CA SER A 9 12.23 -39.17 1.39
C SER A 9 11.23 -38.57 2.38
N ALA A 10 11.10 -39.12 3.58
CA ALA A 10 10.21 -38.59 4.61
C ALA A 10 10.68 -37.23 5.12
N ILE A 11 12.00 -37.04 5.30
CA ILE A 11 12.58 -35.74 5.70
C ILE A 11 12.33 -34.68 4.63
N VAL A 12 12.55 -35.00 3.35
CA VAL A 12 12.30 -34.06 2.25
C VAL A 12 10.81 -33.68 2.19
N LEU A 13 9.89 -34.65 2.29
CA LEU A 13 8.45 -34.36 2.33
C LEU A 13 8.05 -33.50 3.53
N ALA A 14 8.62 -33.76 4.71
CA ALA A 14 8.38 -32.95 5.89
C ALA A 14 8.88 -31.51 5.71
N LEU A 15 10.07 -31.32 5.13
CA LEU A 15 10.62 -29.99 4.83
C LEU A 15 9.78 -29.24 3.80
N VAL A 16 9.29 -29.91 2.74
CA VAL A 16 8.39 -29.30 1.75
C VAL A 16 7.05 -28.91 2.39
N ALA A 17 6.50 -29.76 3.26
CA ALA A 17 5.27 -29.44 3.97
C ALA A 17 5.47 -28.24 4.92
N ILE A 18 6.55 -28.22 5.70
CA ILE A 18 6.90 -27.07 6.56
C ILE A 18 7.05 -25.81 5.70
N TYR A 19 7.75 -25.88 4.57
CA TYR A 19 7.86 -24.76 3.65
C TYR A 19 6.48 -24.26 3.19
N PHE A 20 5.61 -25.17 2.75
CA PHE A 20 4.29 -24.84 2.23
C PHE A 20 3.32 -24.31 3.30
N PHE A 21 3.46 -24.74 4.56
CA PHE A 21 2.59 -24.29 5.65
C PHE A 21 3.07 -23.00 6.30
N PHE A 22 4.38 -22.78 6.41
CA PHE A 22 4.94 -21.65 7.14
C PHE A 22 5.41 -20.50 6.25
N PHE A 23 5.84 -20.77 5.02
CA PHE A 23 6.41 -19.77 4.11
C PHE A 23 5.51 -19.44 2.92
N ARG A 24 4.24 -19.84 2.97
CA ARG A 24 3.28 -19.43 1.94
C ARG A 24 3.00 -17.94 2.07
N GLU A 25 3.43 -17.19 1.06
CA GLU A 25 3.12 -15.77 0.93
C GLU A 25 1.60 -15.58 1.04
N VAL A 26 1.18 -14.76 2.01
CA VAL A 26 -0.22 -14.42 2.17
C VAL A 26 -0.50 -13.21 1.31
N ARG A 27 -1.53 -13.30 0.47
CA ARG A 27 -1.90 -12.20 -0.43
C ARG A 27 -2.73 -11.17 0.33
N GLY A 28 -2.31 -9.92 0.26
CA GLY A 28 -3.05 -8.75 0.73
C GLY A 28 -4.20 -8.36 -0.19
N THR A 29 -4.81 -7.22 0.11
CA THR A 29 -5.83 -6.59 -0.73
C THR A 29 -5.15 -5.73 -1.80
N ASP A 30 -5.55 -5.85 -3.06
CA ASP A 30 -4.99 -5.01 -4.13
C ASP A 30 -5.38 -3.55 -3.94
N GLU A 31 -4.53 -2.64 -4.38
CA GLU A 31 -4.71 -1.21 -4.17
C GLU A 31 -4.75 -0.45 -5.51
N THR A 32 -5.65 0.52 -5.59
CA THR A 32 -5.76 1.42 -6.74
C THR A 32 -5.84 2.86 -6.28
N PHE A 33 -4.82 3.63 -6.65
CA PHE A 33 -4.68 5.04 -6.35
C PHE A 33 -5.18 5.85 -7.55
N LEU A 34 -6.25 6.61 -7.35
CA LEU A 34 -6.85 7.49 -8.34
C LEU A 34 -6.42 8.92 -8.05
N ILE A 35 -5.50 9.39 -8.87
CA ILE A 35 -4.80 10.67 -8.74
C ILE A 35 -5.45 11.68 -9.70
N PRO A 36 -5.79 12.90 -9.26
CA PRO A 36 -6.34 13.90 -10.17
C PRO A 36 -5.38 14.21 -11.33
N GLU A 37 -5.91 14.31 -12.53
CA GLU A 37 -5.14 14.61 -13.74
C GLU A 37 -4.21 15.82 -13.57
N GLY A 38 -2.97 15.70 -14.06
CA GLY A 38 -2.00 16.79 -14.09
C GLY A 38 -1.30 17.07 -12.76
N THR A 39 -1.65 16.37 -11.69
CA THR A 39 -1.01 16.54 -10.38
C THR A 39 0.26 15.70 -10.24
N THR A 40 1.24 16.27 -9.54
CA THR A 40 2.52 15.66 -9.17
C THR A 40 2.93 16.23 -7.82
N GLY A 41 3.84 15.57 -7.11
CA GLY A 41 4.23 15.99 -5.77
C GLY A 41 3.81 14.96 -4.73
N CYS A 42 3.64 15.42 -3.50
CA CYS A 42 3.31 14.59 -2.35
C CYS A 42 1.83 14.22 -2.29
N PHE A 43 1.60 12.96 -1.98
CA PHE A 43 0.29 12.40 -1.67
C PHE A 43 0.37 11.66 -0.35
N GLY A 44 -0.70 11.71 0.44
CA GLY A 44 -0.77 11.07 1.74
C GLY A 44 -2.15 10.54 2.05
N ILE A 45 -2.21 9.33 2.57
CA ILE A 45 -3.37 8.75 3.22
C ILE A 45 -3.16 8.89 4.71
N TYR A 46 -4.13 9.46 5.41
CA TYR A 46 -4.10 9.68 6.85
C TYR A 46 -5.25 8.88 7.47
N TYR A 47 -4.88 7.91 8.30
CA TYR A 47 -5.76 6.90 8.86
C TYR A 47 -6.34 7.34 10.21
N ASP A 48 -7.35 6.62 10.69
CA ASP A 48 -7.98 6.81 12.01
C ASP A 48 -8.56 8.22 12.27
N GLN A 49 -8.93 8.93 11.20
CA GLN A 49 -9.54 10.25 11.26
C GLN A 49 -11.04 10.13 11.53
N LYS A 50 -11.46 10.35 12.80
CA LYS A 50 -12.83 10.08 13.32
C LYS A 50 -13.97 10.57 12.43
N ASP A 51 -13.87 11.78 11.87
CA ASP A 51 -14.93 12.40 11.07
C ASP A 51 -14.82 12.15 9.56
N SER A 52 -13.87 11.31 9.14
CA SER A 52 -13.63 10.99 7.73
C SER A 52 -14.38 9.75 7.26
N LYS A 53 -14.56 9.64 5.95
CA LYS A 53 -15.20 8.46 5.34
C LYS A 53 -14.29 7.23 5.47
N PRO A 54 -14.82 6.06 5.82
CA PRO A 54 -14.03 4.83 5.84
C PRO A 54 -13.69 4.40 4.41
N LEU A 55 -12.56 3.71 4.27
CA LEU A 55 -12.20 2.99 3.06
C LEU A 55 -13.20 1.86 2.82
N THR A 56 -13.43 1.55 1.55
CA THR A 56 -14.27 0.43 1.14
C THR A 56 -13.45 -0.58 0.35
N LYS A 57 -13.74 -1.86 0.60
CA LYS A 57 -13.19 -2.97 -0.17
C LYS A 57 -14.25 -3.51 -1.12
N THR A 58 -13.93 -3.57 -2.42
CA THR A 58 -14.82 -4.17 -3.43
C THR A 58 -14.00 -5.14 -4.27
N ASN A 59 -14.44 -6.39 -4.41
CA ASN A 59 -13.72 -7.45 -5.15
C ASN A 59 -12.25 -7.61 -4.70
N ASN A 60 -12.01 -7.59 -3.39
CA ASN A 60 -10.66 -7.64 -2.79
C ASN A 60 -9.72 -6.55 -3.31
N LYS A 61 -10.25 -5.35 -3.52
CA LYS A 61 -9.51 -4.17 -3.92
C LYS A 61 -9.95 -2.94 -3.13
N ILE A 62 -8.98 -2.12 -2.72
CA ILE A 62 -9.21 -0.80 -2.13
C ILE A 62 -8.97 0.25 -3.22
N ILE A 63 -9.86 1.24 -3.27
CA ILE A 63 -9.77 2.34 -4.23
C ILE A 63 -9.59 3.64 -3.45
N TYR A 64 -8.36 4.17 -3.49
CA TYR A 64 -8.02 5.46 -2.91
C TYR A 64 -8.30 6.56 -3.92
N LYS A 65 -9.26 7.44 -3.62
CA LYS A 65 -9.61 8.59 -4.45
C LYS A 65 -8.99 9.84 -3.85
N PHE A 66 -7.93 10.35 -4.48
CA PHE A 66 -7.24 11.51 -3.94
C PHE A 66 -7.93 12.82 -4.33
N PRO A 67 -8.11 13.75 -3.39
CA PRO A 67 -8.43 15.14 -3.71
C PRO A 67 -7.24 15.86 -4.38
N GLN A 68 -7.51 17.02 -4.97
CA GLN A 68 -6.51 17.85 -5.67
C GLN A 68 -5.34 18.29 -4.78
N ASN A 69 -5.55 18.41 -3.47
CA ASN A 69 -4.49 18.75 -2.51
C ASN A 69 -3.59 17.56 -2.12
N GLY A 70 -3.86 16.36 -2.65
CA GLY A 70 -3.06 15.15 -2.40
C GLY A 70 -3.26 14.52 -1.01
N LYS A 71 -4.11 15.06 -0.14
CA LYS A 71 -4.33 14.55 1.23
C LYS A 71 -5.67 13.81 1.34
N LEU A 72 -5.63 12.49 1.47
CA LEU A 72 -6.81 11.65 1.69
C LEU A 72 -6.95 11.29 3.17
N MET A 73 -7.97 11.84 3.83
CA MET A 73 -8.31 11.51 5.21
C MET A 73 -9.31 10.34 5.25
N THR A 74 -9.10 9.36 6.14
CA THR A 74 -10.02 8.23 6.32
C THR A 74 -10.13 7.79 7.77
N SER A 75 -11.31 7.29 8.16
CA SER A 75 -11.55 6.68 9.47
C SER A 75 -11.14 5.20 9.54
N SER A 76 -10.71 4.60 8.42
CA SER A 76 -10.17 3.25 8.43
C SER A 76 -8.78 3.22 9.07
N PRO A 77 -8.40 2.11 9.73
CA PRO A 77 -7.06 1.95 10.28
C PRO A 77 -6.03 1.72 9.17
N GLN A 78 -4.75 1.95 9.48
CA GLN A 78 -3.66 1.75 8.51
C GLN A 78 -3.57 0.31 7.97
N ASN A 79 -3.85 -0.68 8.81
CA ASN A 79 -3.82 -2.09 8.41
C ASN A 79 -5.08 -2.55 7.66
N PHE A 80 -5.94 -1.63 7.23
CA PHE A 80 -7.14 -1.95 6.46
C PHE A 80 -6.76 -2.61 5.13
N GLY A 81 -7.14 -3.88 4.97
CA GLY A 81 -6.84 -4.68 3.76
C GLY A 81 -5.58 -5.54 3.87
N TRP A 82 -4.84 -5.43 4.97
CA TRP A 82 -3.66 -6.26 5.22
C TRP A 82 -4.04 -7.73 5.39
N ALA A 83 -3.14 -8.60 4.97
CA ALA A 83 -3.27 -10.04 5.13
C ALA A 83 -3.17 -10.49 6.60
N ARG A 84 -2.37 -9.77 7.40
CA ARG A 84 -2.10 -10.03 8.83
C ARG A 84 -2.05 -8.70 9.58
N MET A 85 -2.01 -8.76 10.93
CA MET A 85 -1.96 -7.54 11.75
C MET A 85 -0.68 -6.72 11.54
N ASP A 86 0.41 -7.39 11.20
CA ASP A 86 1.77 -6.87 11.09
C ASP A 86 2.33 -6.89 9.66
N ASP A 87 1.59 -7.46 8.71
CA ASP A 87 2.02 -7.62 7.32
C ASP A 87 0.85 -7.41 6.35
N SER A 88 1.02 -6.44 5.46
CA SER A 88 0.08 -6.20 4.35
C SER A 88 -0.11 -7.43 3.46
N GLY A 89 0.89 -8.31 3.41
CA GLY A 89 0.95 -9.42 2.47
C GLY A 89 1.28 -8.94 1.06
N TRP A 90 1.60 -9.87 0.17
CA TRP A 90 1.86 -9.53 -1.23
C TRP A 90 0.59 -9.02 -1.91
N HIS A 91 0.65 -7.88 -2.59
CA HIS A 91 -0.50 -7.27 -3.28
C HIS A 91 -0.06 -6.38 -4.44
N ASP A 92 -0.99 -6.11 -5.37
CA ASP A 92 -0.73 -5.21 -6.48
C ASP A 92 -1.15 -3.77 -6.13
N ALA A 93 -0.20 -2.82 -6.18
CA ALA A 93 -0.48 -1.39 -6.07
C ALA A 93 -0.45 -0.71 -7.45
N THR A 94 -1.54 -0.08 -7.85
CA THR A 94 -1.65 0.56 -9.18
C THR A 94 -2.11 2.00 -9.12
N PHE A 95 -1.44 2.87 -9.87
CA PHE A 95 -1.70 4.31 -9.88
C PHE A 95 -2.29 4.74 -11.23
N TYR A 96 -3.32 5.58 -11.20
CA TYR A 96 -3.97 6.13 -12.39
C TYR A 96 -4.22 7.62 -12.22
N TYR A 97 -3.97 8.39 -13.27
CA TYR A 97 -4.62 9.68 -13.42
C TYR A 97 -6.10 9.49 -13.75
N VAL A 98 -6.96 10.30 -13.13
CA VAL A 98 -8.39 10.37 -13.39
C VAL A 98 -8.83 11.78 -13.77
N ASN A 99 -9.84 11.87 -14.63
CA ASN A 99 -10.47 13.16 -14.96
C ASN A 99 -11.42 13.63 -13.84
N ASN A 100 -12.05 14.79 -14.02
CA ASN A 100 -13.00 15.37 -13.05
C ASN A 100 -14.25 14.52 -12.77
N LYS A 101 -14.55 13.52 -13.62
CA LYS A 101 -15.63 12.55 -13.41
C LYS A 101 -15.17 11.30 -12.64
N GLY A 102 -13.88 11.20 -12.34
CA GLY A 102 -13.26 10.03 -11.70
C GLY A 102 -12.96 8.89 -12.67
N GLU A 103 -13.04 9.12 -13.98
CA GLU A 103 -12.73 8.12 -15.00
C GLU A 103 -11.22 8.02 -15.18
N LYS A 104 -10.69 6.79 -15.24
CA LYS A 104 -9.25 6.53 -15.45
C LYS A 104 -8.87 6.94 -16.86
N ILE A 105 -7.93 7.87 -16.98
CA ILE A 105 -7.44 8.36 -18.27
C ILE A 105 -6.05 7.83 -18.61
N LYS A 106 -5.19 7.57 -17.60
CA LYS A 106 -3.81 7.14 -17.84
C LYS A 106 -3.26 6.40 -16.64
N LYS A 107 -2.66 5.23 -16.86
CA LYS A 107 -1.88 4.53 -15.83
C LYS A 107 -0.59 5.30 -15.56
N ILE A 108 -0.28 5.52 -14.29
CA ILE A 108 0.99 6.12 -13.85
C ILE A 108 2.01 5.00 -13.73
N SER A 109 3.17 5.19 -14.35
CA SER A 109 4.26 4.22 -14.30
C SER A 109 4.86 4.20 -12.89
N HIS A 110 5.17 3.02 -12.37
CA HIS A 110 5.79 2.86 -11.06
C HIS A 110 7.14 3.60 -10.96
N GLU A 111 7.86 3.76 -12.07
CA GLU A 111 9.10 4.57 -12.16
C GLU A 111 8.89 6.06 -11.85
N LYS A 112 7.64 6.53 -11.73
CA LYS A 112 7.30 7.89 -11.30
C LYS A 112 6.89 7.97 -9.83
N ILE A 113 6.74 6.84 -9.16
CA ILE A 113 6.36 6.74 -7.75
C ILE A 113 7.62 6.50 -6.94
N GLY A 114 7.80 7.24 -5.87
CA GLY A 114 8.94 7.08 -4.98
C GLY A 114 8.66 7.72 -3.63
N TYR A 115 9.63 7.66 -2.72
CA TYR A 115 9.49 8.17 -1.34
C TYR A 115 8.24 7.63 -0.65
N GLU A 116 8.02 6.33 -0.78
CA GLU A 116 6.91 5.64 -0.12
C GLU A 116 7.27 5.43 1.36
N TYR A 117 6.52 6.06 2.26
CA TYR A 117 6.77 6.00 3.69
C TYR A 117 5.47 5.80 4.48
N THR A 118 5.52 4.83 5.39
CA THR A 118 4.57 4.71 6.49
C THR A 118 5.13 5.44 7.70
N SER A 119 4.32 6.33 8.27
CA SER A 119 4.71 7.13 9.42
C SER A 119 3.65 7.09 10.51
N GLU A 120 4.09 7.07 11.76
CA GLU A 120 3.25 7.24 12.94
C GLU A 120 3.82 8.40 13.77
N TYR A 121 3.00 9.40 14.07
CA TYR A 121 3.41 10.57 14.86
C TYR A 121 2.24 11.12 15.66
N SER A 122 2.52 11.83 16.75
CA SER A 122 1.49 12.55 17.51
C SER A 122 1.31 13.96 16.96
N ASP A 123 0.06 14.40 16.82
CA ASP A 123 -0.25 15.79 16.48
C ASP A 123 -0.19 16.72 17.70
N SER A 124 -0.46 18.01 17.50
CA SER A 124 -0.44 19.01 18.57
C SER A 124 -1.50 18.80 19.66
N SER A 125 -2.55 18.02 19.38
CA SER A 125 -3.57 17.62 20.36
C SER A 125 -3.19 16.36 21.13
N GLY A 126 -2.10 15.69 20.73
CA GLY A 126 -1.66 14.41 21.31
C GLY A 126 -2.34 13.19 20.69
N ASP A 127 -3.13 13.37 19.63
CA ASP A 127 -3.72 12.25 18.90
C ASP A 127 -2.64 11.62 18.00
N THR A 128 -2.61 10.28 17.97
CA THR A 128 -1.68 9.53 17.11
C THR A 128 -2.23 9.48 15.69
N ILE A 129 -1.42 9.96 14.74
CA ILE A 129 -1.72 9.94 13.32
C ILE A 129 -0.82 8.90 12.65
N GLN A 130 -1.47 7.92 12.04
CA GLN A 130 -0.83 6.99 11.11
C GLN A 130 -1.06 7.47 9.69
N SER A 131 -0.02 7.38 8.86
CA SER A 131 -0.08 7.80 7.46
C SER A 131 0.74 6.91 6.55
N TYR A 132 0.33 6.85 5.29
CA TYR A 132 1.13 6.33 4.19
C TYR A 132 1.26 7.43 3.13
N THR A 133 2.48 7.79 2.80
CA THR A 133 2.79 8.89 1.88
C THR A 133 3.64 8.39 0.73
N PHE A 134 3.52 9.05 -0.41
CA PHE A 134 4.32 8.78 -1.60
C PHE A 134 4.44 10.05 -2.44
N TYR A 135 5.47 10.09 -3.28
CA TYR A 135 5.73 11.19 -4.20
C TYR A 135 5.52 10.74 -5.65
N ILE A 136 4.81 11.54 -6.43
CA ILE A 136 4.68 11.37 -7.88
C ILE A 136 5.56 12.39 -8.60
N SER A 137 6.56 11.90 -9.34
CA SER A 137 7.43 12.74 -10.15
C SER A 137 6.85 13.09 -11.53
N LYS A 138 7.29 14.23 -12.07
CA LYS A 138 6.96 14.64 -13.45
C LYS A 138 7.58 13.70 -14.48
N GLU A 139 8.80 13.25 -14.24
CA GLU A 139 9.61 12.43 -15.14
C GLU A 139 10.02 11.11 -14.47
N LYS A 140 10.12 10.04 -15.26
CA LYS A 140 10.50 8.72 -14.74
C LYS A 140 11.88 8.75 -14.10
N ASN A 141 12.02 8.12 -12.94
CA ASN A 141 13.26 7.98 -12.18
C ASN A 141 13.95 9.32 -11.87
N LYS A 142 13.20 10.44 -11.87
CA LYS A 142 13.70 11.76 -11.50
C LYS A 142 12.95 12.26 -10.27
N PHE A 143 13.67 12.29 -9.17
CA PHE A 143 13.15 12.60 -7.85
C PHE A 143 13.95 13.76 -7.25
N PRO A 144 13.33 14.68 -6.50
CA PRO A 144 14.07 15.71 -5.75
C PRO A 144 15.03 15.08 -4.74
N ASP A 145 16.17 15.71 -4.46
CA ASP A 145 17.17 15.15 -3.52
C ASP A 145 16.59 14.86 -2.12
N SER A 146 15.63 15.68 -1.69
CA SER A 146 14.80 15.43 -0.52
C SER A 146 13.34 15.81 -0.79
N VAL A 147 12.43 15.05 -0.19
CA VAL A 147 11.00 15.32 -0.22
C VAL A 147 10.47 15.21 1.20
N GLU A 148 10.06 16.34 1.76
CA GLU A 148 9.22 16.35 2.95
C GLU A 148 7.78 16.51 2.49
N CYS A 149 7.01 15.42 2.54
CA CYS A 149 5.57 15.52 2.38
C CYS A 149 5.01 16.16 3.66
N GLU A 150 4.97 17.50 3.66
CA GLU A 150 4.56 18.28 4.83
C GLU A 150 3.14 17.90 5.28
N ASN A 151 3.04 17.54 6.56
CA ASN A 151 1.79 17.31 7.27
C ASN A 151 1.14 18.61 7.78
N LYS A 152 1.65 19.79 7.41
CA LYS A 152 1.09 21.09 7.83
C LYS A 152 -0.31 21.35 7.28
#